data_AF-A0A352Z758-F1
#
_entry.id   AF-A0A352Z758-F1
#
_cell.length_a   1.000
_cell.length_b   1.000
_cell.length_c   1.000
_cell.angle_alpha   90.00
_cell.angle_beta   90.00
_cell.angle_gamma   90.00
#
_symmetry.space_group_name_H-M   'P 1'
#
loop_
_entity.id
_entity.type
_entity.pdbx_description
1 polymer ?
#
loop_
_entity_poly.entity_id
_entity_poly.type
_entity_poly.pdbx_seq_one_letter_code
_entity_poly.pdbx_strand_id
1 'polypeptide(L)' 'EMVMQSLLMAIKRRHPEGGLINHSDRGSQYCSYEYQGLLNRFNMIPSMSRKGNCL' A
#
# COMPACT_ATOMS: atom_id res chain seq x y z
N GLU A 1 3.42 -9.64 -7.90
CA GLU A 1 4.24 -8.95 -6.89
C GLU A 1 3.79 -9.38 -5.49
N MET A 2 4.70 -9.74 -4.57
CA MET A 2 4.36 -10.31 -3.25
C MET A 2 3.53 -9.36 -2.36
N VAL A 3 3.74 -8.06 -2.50
CA VAL A 3 3.10 -7.00 -1.69
C VAL A 3 1.60 -6.86 -1.98
N MET A 4 1.18 -6.97 -3.24
CA MET A 4 -0.23 -6.91 -3.60
C MET A 4 -1.01 -8.12 -3.05
N GLN A 5 -0.40 -9.31 -3.10
CA GLN A 5 -1.02 -10.54 -2.59
C GLN A 5 -1.20 -10.49 -1.06
N SER A 6 -0.18 -10.02 -0.33
CA SER A 6 -0.27 -9.86 1.12
C SER A 6 -1.32 -8.82 1.52
N LEU A 7 -1.40 -7.69 0.80
CA LEU A 7 -2.45 -6.69 1.02
C LEU A 7 -3.86 -7.26 0.77
N LEU A 8 -4.06 -7.99 -0.34
CA LEU A 8 -5.34 -8.63 -0.65
C LEU A 8 -5.76 -9.65 0.42
N MET A 9 -4.83 -10.46 0.91
CA MET A 9 -5.11 -11.40 1.99
C MET A 9 -5.49 -10.68 3.29
N ALA A 10 -4.82 -9.58 3.62
CA ALA A 10 -5.14 -8.78 4.80
C ALA A 10 -6.53 -8.15 4.71
N ILE A 11 -6.87 -7.59 3.55
CA ILE A 11 -8.20 -7.00 3.27
C ILE A 11 -9.28 -8.07 3.39
N LYS A 12 -9.08 -9.23 2.75
CA LYS A 12 -10.04 -10.34 2.81
C LYS A 12 -10.24 -10.87 4.23
N ARG A 13 -9.21 -10.79 5.08
CA ARG A 13 -9.28 -11.28 6.46
C ARG A 13 -9.92 -10.26 7.42
N ARG A 14 -9.69 -8.97 7.20
CA ARG A 14 -10.07 -7.92 8.17
C ARG A 14 -11.22 -7.03 7.72
N HIS A 15 -11.59 -7.05 6.45
CA HIS A 15 -12.65 -6.21 5.88
C HIS A 15 -12.57 -4.74 6.36
N PRO A 16 -11.42 -4.07 6.16
CA PRO A 16 -11.22 -2.72 6.67
C PRO A 16 -12.20 -1.74 6.03
N GLU A 17 -12.67 -0.78 6.82
CA GLU A 17 -13.44 0.36 6.32
C GLU A 17 -12.57 1.32 5.51
N GLY A 18 -13.21 2.10 4.63
CA GLY A 18 -12.53 3.14 3.86
C GLY A 18 -11.91 4.21 4.76
N GLY A 19 -10.82 4.82 4.30
CA GLY A 19 -10.06 5.81 5.05
C GLY A 19 -8.89 5.24 5.88
N LEU A 20 -8.69 3.91 5.85
CA LEU A 20 -7.54 3.29 6.50
C LEU A 20 -6.23 3.79 5.87
N ILE A 21 -5.29 4.22 6.71
CA ILE A 21 -3.96 4.64 6.27
C ILE A 21 -3.09 3.39 6.07
N ASN A 22 -2.56 3.21 4.86
CA ASN A 22 -1.57 2.20 4.54
C ASN A 22 -0.18 2.84 4.59
N HIS A 23 0.56 2.58 5.67
CA HIS A 23 1.93 3.08 5.80
C HIS A 23 2.94 2.10 5.21
N SER A 24 3.75 2.55 4.26
CA SER A 24 4.78 1.73 3.61
C SER A 24 6.07 2.50 3.39
N ASP A 25 7.15 1.80 3.08
CA ASP A 25 8.37 2.47 2.63
C ASP A 25 8.24 2.96 1.19
N ARG A 26 9.06 3.95 0.80
CA ARG A 26 9.08 4.50 -0.57
C ARG A 26 9.89 3.65 -1.56
N GLY A 27 9.63 2.35 -1.56
CA GLY A 27 10.22 1.39 -2.51
C GLY A 27 9.49 1.39 -3.85
N SER A 28 10.15 0.91 -4.91
CA SER A 28 9.57 0.84 -6.27
C SER A 28 8.26 0.05 -6.33
N GLN A 29 8.13 -1.00 -5.52
CA GLN A 29 6.93 -1.84 -5.43
C GLN A 29 5.72 -1.08 -4.88
N TYR A 30 5.94 -0.22 -3.87
CA TYR A 30 4.88 0.60 -3.27
C TYR A 30 4.56 1.86 -4.11
N CYS A 31 5.53 2.33 -4.90
CA CYS A 31 5.36 3.41 -5.86
C CYS A 31 4.74 2.96 -7.18
N SER A 32 4.49 1.66 -7.39
CA SER A 32 3.92 1.15 -8.65
C SER A 32 2.48 1.62 -8.83
N TYR A 33 2.10 1.90 -10.07
CA TYR A 33 0.71 2.27 -10.40
C TYR A 33 -0.28 1.17 -10.03
N GLU A 34 0.13 -0.09 -10.12
CA GLU A 34 -0.69 -1.25 -9.74
C GLU A 34 -0.99 -1.25 -8.24
N TYR A 35 0.02 -1.00 -7.40
CA TYR A 35 -0.17 -0.94 -5.94
C TYR A 35 -1.00 0.27 -5.51
N GLN A 36 -0.74 1.45 -6.09
CA GLN A 36 -1.54 2.65 -5.81
C GLN A 36 -3.00 2.48 -6.26
N GLY A 37 -3.24 1.87 -7.42
CA GLY A 37 -4.58 1.55 -7.90
C GLY A 37 -5.32 0.58 -6.98
N LEU A 38 -4.60 -0.39 -6.41
CA LEU A 38 -5.15 -1.32 -5.43
C LEU A 38 -5.60 -0.61 -4.15
N LEU A 39 -4.78 0.29 -3.60
CA LEU A 39 -5.13 1.08 -2.41
C LEU A 39 -6.37 1.96 -2.66
N ASN A 40 -6.43 2.64 -3.80
CA ASN A 40 -7.57 3.46 -4.19
C ASN A 40 -8.87 2.65 -4.30
N ARG A 41 -8.81 1.43 -4.84
CA ARG A 41 -9.98 0.54 -4.97
C ARG A 41 -10.58 0.15 -3.61
N PHE A 42 -9.76 0.13 -2.57
CA PHE A 42 -10.19 -0.17 -1.20
C PHE A 42 -10.30 1.09 -0.33
N ASN A 43 -10.32 2.28 -0.95
CA ASN A 43 -10.43 3.57 -0.26
C ASN A 43 -9.35 3.76 0.82
N MET A 44 -8.16 3.20 0.63
CA MET A 44 -7.05 3.34 1.56
C MET A 44 -6.22 4.58 1.23
N ILE A 45 -5.68 5.23 2.26
CA ILE A 45 -4.84 6.42 2.13
C ILE A 45 -3.37 5.97 2.15
N PRO A 46 -2.63 6.08 1.04
CA PRO A 46 -1.20 5.75 1.03
C PRO A 46 -0.42 6.77 1.87
N SER A 47 0.47 6.26 2.73
CA SER A 47 1.43 7.06 3.50
C SER A 47 2.81 6.44 3.34
N MET A 48 3.70 7.09 2.58
CA MET A 48 5.04 6.55 2.35
C MET A 48 6.09 7.23 3.23
N SER A 49 7.06 6.45 3.72
CA SER A 49 8.24 7.00 4.39
C SER A 49 9.10 7.85 3.42
N ARG A 50 10.07 8.61 3.94
CA ARG A 50 10.95 9.43 3.08
C ARG A 50 11.78 8.53 2.17
N LYS A 51 12.22 9.06 1.01
CA LYS A 51 13.27 8.39 0.23
C LYS A 51 14.46 8.14 1.14
N GLY A 52 15.01 6.92 1.14
CA GLY A 52 16.34 6.71 1.72
C GLY A 52 17.32 7.67 1.05
N ASN A 53 17.95 8.54 1.84
CA ASN A 53 19.13 9.26 1.39
C ASN A 53 20.30 8.28 1.46
N CYS A 54 20.64 7.65 0.34
CA CYS A 54 21.95 7.04 0.20
C CYS A 54 22.95 8.21 0.07
N LEU A 55 23.63 8.54 1.16
CA LEU A 55 24.83 9.38 1.13
C LEU A 55 26.05 8.52 0.74
#